data_AF-A0A1H8K3V0-F1
#
_entry.id   AF-A0A1H8K3V0-F1
#
_cell.length_a   1.000
_cell.length_b   1.000
_cell.length_c   1.000
_cell.angle_alpha   90.00
_cell.angle_beta   90.00
_cell.angle_gamma   90.00
#
_symmetry.space_group_name_H-M   'P 1'
#
loop_
_entity.id
_entity.type
_entity.pdbx_description
1 polymer ?
#
loop_
_entity_poly.entity_id
_entity_poly.type
_entity_poly.pdbx_seq_one_letter_code
_entity_poly.pdbx_strand_id
1 'polypeptide(L)'
;MKVRALFLFIGLACAAGPAFSQQKYLKRFQREYYDRAETHRIGLGFLIKIGRGLIPARLIDDEDVYVIKRMLKKVGKLKVYTITADDHESIASADIQKLRNTLVQRSGLEPLLEVRSEGSHVYMMNKGKGDELGNLVVLIKDEEDLVMVHLHTRLKMSDIQGLIDKKMAASKPVAAAADSTQSL
;
A
#
# COMPACT_ATOMS: atom_id res chain seq x y z
N MET A 1 -5.76 -24.50 -44.39
CA MET A 1 -5.48 -23.23 -43.69
C MET A 1 -6.27 -23.08 -42.38
N LYS A 2 -6.21 -24.05 -41.45
CA LYS A 2 -7.01 -24.02 -40.20
C LYS A 2 -6.19 -24.07 -38.90
N VAL A 3 -4.89 -24.39 -38.99
CA VAL A 3 -4.01 -24.58 -37.80
C VAL A 3 -3.38 -23.27 -37.32
N ARG A 4 -3.34 -22.23 -38.17
CA ARG A 4 -2.78 -20.91 -37.81
C ARG A 4 -3.68 -20.09 -36.87
N ALA A 5 -5.00 -20.32 -36.90
CA ALA A 5 -5.95 -19.63 -36.04
C ALA A 5 -5.94 -20.17 -34.58
N LEU A 6 -5.51 -21.42 -34.37
CA LEU A 6 -5.50 -22.06 -33.05
C LEU A 6 -4.38 -21.50 -32.13
N PHE A 7 -3.23 -21.13 -32.70
CA PHE A 7 -2.13 -20.53 -31.95
C PHE A 7 -2.42 -19.08 -31.51
N LEU A 8 -3.27 -18.36 -32.25
CA LEU A 8 -3.60 -16.97 -31.95
C LEU A 8 -4.57 -16.82 -30.76
N PHE A 9 -5.32 -17.89 -30.42
CA PHE A 9 -6.21 -17.91 -29.26
C PHE A 9 -5.49 -18.28 -27.96
N ILE A 10 -4.45 -19.12 -28.02
CA ILE A 10 -3.65 -19.50 -26.84
C ILE A 10 -2.76 -18.34 -26.37
N GLY A 11 -2.27 -17.51 -27.28
CA GLY A 11 -1.46 -16.32 -26.94
C GLY A 11 -2.22 -15.22 -26.19
N LEU A 12 -3.56 -15.14 -26.33
CA LEU A 12 -4.36 -14.09 -25.71
C LEU A 12 -4.82 -14.44 -24.29
N ALA A 13 -4.81 -15.73 -23.91
CA ALA A 13 -5.20 -16.17 -22.57
C ALA A 13 -4.15 -15.85 -21.48
N CYS A 14 -2.88 -15.61 -21.85
CA CYS A 14 -1.83 -15.25 -20.90
C CYS A 14 -1.80 -13.76 -20.49
N ALA A 15 -2.65 -12.90 -21.06
CA ALA A 15 -2.68 -11.48 -20.75
C ALA A 15 -3.62 -11.10 -19.57
N ALA A 16 -4.39 -12.05 -19.02
CA ALA A 16 -5.21 -11.84 -17.82
C ALA A 16 -4.33 -11.91 -16.56
N GLY A 17 -3.66 -10.80 -16.23
CA GLY A 17 -2.71 -10.74 -15.13
C GLY A 17 -3.29 -11.06 -13.73
N PRO A 18 -2.47 -11.52 -12.76
CA PRO A 18 -2.94 -12.12 -11.49
C PRO A 18 -3.43 -11.14 -10.42
N ALA A 19 -3.94 -9.95 -10.78
CA ALA A 19 -4.26 -8.87 -9.83
C ALA A 19 -5.37 -9.23 -8.81
N PHE A 20 -6.09 -10.35 -9.00
CA PHE A 20 -7.10 -10.85 -8.06
C PHE A 20 -6.54 -11.75 -6.94
N SER A 21 -5.31 -12.24 -7.05
CA SER A 21 -4.74 -13.24 -6.10
C SER A 21 -4.30 -12.63 -4.76
N GLN A 22 -3.72 -11.44 -4.77
CA GLN A 22 -3.15 -10.77 -3.58
C GLN A 22 -4.21 -10.48 -2.51
N GLN A 23 -5.31 -9.89 -2.95
CA GLN A 23 -6.44 -9.55 -2.08
C GLN A 23 -7.08 -10.80 -1.45
N LYS A 24 -6.98 -11.97 -2.09
CA LYS A 24 -7.50 -13.22 -1.54
C LYS A 24 -6.74 -13.62 -0.28
N TYR A 25 -5.41 -13.48 -0.28
CA TYR A 25 -4.56 -13.83 0.86
C TYR A 25 -4.77 -12.87 2.03
N LEU A 26 -4.82 -11.56 1.77
CA LEU A 26 -5.11 -10.55 2.81
C LEU A 26 -6.50 -10.73 3.42
N LYS A 27 -7.52 -10.99 2.60
CA LYS A 27 -8.88 -11.24 3.09
C LYS A 27 -8.97 -12.54 3.88
N ARG A 28 -8.24 -13.58 3.46
CA ARG A 28 -8.18 -14.85 4.18
C ARG A 28 -7.54 -14.65 5.55
N PHE A 29 -6.40 -13.96 5.59
CA PHE A 29 -5.71 -13.63 6.84
C PHE A 29 -6.64 -12.86 7.78
N GLN A 30 -7.26 -11.76 7.33
CA GLN A 30 -8.22 -11.01 8.16
C GLN A 30 -9.37 -11.88 8.68
N ARG A 31 -9.87 -12.83 7.89
CA ARG A 31 -10.94 -13.74 8.32
C ARG A 31 -10.49 -14.72 9.40
N GLU A 32 -9.23 -15.13 9.41
CA GLU A 32 -8.67 -16.04 10.43
C GLU A 32 -8.62 -15.40 11.84
N TYR A 33 -8.75 -14.07 11.91
CA TYR A 33 -8.82 -13.29 13.14
C TYR A 33 -10.20 -12.64 13.37
N TYR A 34 -11.19 -12.85 12.49
CA TYR A 34 -12.52 -12.20 12.60
C TYR A 34 -13.24 -12.56 13.90
N ASP A 35 -13.06 -13.78 14.39
CA ASP A 35 -13.73 -14.28 15.59
C ASP A 35 -12.94 -13.99 16.89
N ARG A 36 -11.74 -13.38 16.80
CA ARG A 36 -10.79 -13.22 17.92
C ARG A 36 -10.17 -11.82 18.03
N ALA A 37 -10.58 -10.90 17.17
CA ALA A 37 -10.04 -9.56 17.07
C ALA A 37 -11.05 -8.63 16.41
N GLU A 38 -11.01 -7.36 16.76
CA GLU A 38 -11.80 -6.36 16.05
C GLU A 38 -11.19 -6.15 14.65
N THR A 39 -11.99 -6.40 13.61
CA THR A 39 -11.50 -6.25 12.22
C THR A 39 -12.33 -5.27 11.42
N HIS A 40 -11.68 -4.22 10.91
CA HIS A 40 -12.31 -3.25 10.02
C HIS A 40 -11.85 -3.43 8.59
N ARG A 41 -12.78 -3.21 7.66
CA ARG A 41 -12.48 -3.24 6.23
C ARG A 41 -13.02 -2.00 5.53
N ILE A 42 -12.11 -1.14 5.10
CA ILE A 42 -12.44 0.06 4.34
C ILE A 42 -11.99 -0.14 2.90
N GLY A 43 -12.93 -0.01 1.95
CA GLY A 43 -12.66 -0.19 0.51
C GLY A 43 -13.12 1.01 -0.31
N LEU A 44 -12.19 1.80 -0.83
CA LEU A 44 -12.52 3.06 -1.55
C LEU A 44 -12.64 2.91 -3.07
N GLY A 45 -12.75 1.69 -3.62
CA GLY A 45 -12.69 1.46 -5.07
C GLY A 45 -13.81 2.13 -5.88
N PHE A 46 -15.02 2.22 -5.34
CA PHE A 46 -16.16 2.90 -5.99
C PHE A 46 -16.21 4.40 -5.64
N LEU A 47 -15.88 4.74 -4.39
CA LEU A 47 -15.82 6.13 -3.92
C LEU A 47 -14.75 6.95 -4.64
N ILE A 48 -13.61 6.36 -5.01
CA ILE A 48 -12.60 7.06 -5.83
C ILE A 48 -13.13 7.33 -7.24
N LYS A 49 -13.95 6.44 -7.81
CA LYS A 49 -14.54 6.64 -9.14
C LYS A 49 -15.58 7.76 -9.14
N ILE A 50 -16.42 7.83 -8.12
CA ILE A 50 -17.43 8.90 -7.96
C ILE A 50 -16.79 10.21 -7.49
N GLY A 51 -15.89 10.14 -6.51
CA GLY A 51 -15.21 11.26 -5.88
C GLY A 51 -14.17 11.95 -6.77
N ARG A 52 -13.82 11.40 -7.94
CA ARG A 52 -12.97 12.08 -8.95
C ARG A 52 -13.47 13.48 -9.33
N GLY A 53 -14.78 13.75 -9.17
CA GLY A 53 -15.38 15.08 -9.34
C GLY A 53 -15.77 15.80 -8.03
N LEU A 54 -15.75 15.13 -6.87
CA LEU A 54 -16.48 15.55 -5.67
C LEU A 54 -15.70 15.42 -4.35
N ILE A 55 -14.39 15.14 -4.37
CA ILE A 55 -13.56 15.26 -3.16
C ILE A 55 -13.56 16.73 -2.75
N PRO A 56 -14.13 17.09 -1.58
CA PRO A 56 -14.17 18.46 -1.14
C PRO A 56 -12.74 18.97 -0.97
N ALA A 57 -12.42 20.12 -1.57
CA ALA A 57 -11.14 20.81 -1.34
C ALA A 57 -10.90 21.06 0.16
N ARG A 58 -11.95 21.08 0.98
CA ARG A 58 -11.88 21.23 2.45
C ARG A 58 -11.14 20.11 3.20
N LEU A 59 -10.91 18.95 2.56
CA LEU A 59 -10.14 17.84 3.15
C LEU A 59 -8.66 17.87 2.75
N ILE A 60 -8.24 18.83 1.92
CA ILE A 60 -6.90 18.90 1.36
C ILE A 60 -6.45 20.36 1.37
N ASP A 61 -5.34 20.68 2.05
CA ASP A 61 -4.81 22.05 2.05
C ASP A 61 -4.64 22.59 0.63
N ASP A 62 -5.07 23.84 0.39
CA ASP A 62 -5.18 24.45 -0.94
C ASP A 62 -3.88 24.38 -1.76
N GLU A 63 -2.72 24.42 -1.10
CA GLU A 63 -1.40 24.28 -1.74
C GLU A 63 -1.09 22.85 -2.23
N ASP A 64 -1.70 21.83 -1.64
CA ASP A 64 -1.48 20.40 -1.92
C ASP A 64 -2.56 19.78 -2.82
N VAL A 65 -3.71 20.46 -3.01
CA VAL A 65 -4.89 19.96 -3.75
C VAL A 65 -4.52 19.39 -5.11
N TYR A 66 -3.71 20.10 -5.89
CA TYR A 66 -3.43 19.69 -7.27
C TYR A 66 -2.55 18.43 -7.35
N VAL A 67 -1.53 18.33 -6.48
CA VAL A 67 -0.62 17.18 -6.41
C VAL A 67 -1.38 15.95 -5.91
N ILE A 68 -2.13 16.09 -4.81
CA ILE A 68 -2.93 15.01 -4.22
C ILE A 68 -4.01 14.55 -5.22
N LYS A 69 -4.71 15.47 -5.89
CA LYS A 69 -5.70 15.13 -6.91
C LYS A 69 -5.08 14.37 -8.09
N ARG A 70 -3.87 14.74 -8.52
CA ARG A 70 -3.14 14.03 -9.58
C ARG A 70 -2.74 12.62 -9.14
N MET A 71 -2.30 12.44 -7.90
CA MET A 71 -1.96 11.12 -7.34
C MET A 71 -3.20 10.25 -7.15
N LEU A 72 -4.28 10.78 -6.59
CA LEU A 72 -5.54 10.07 -6.42
C LEU A 72 -6.16 9.63 -7.75
N LYS A 73 -5.95 10.38 -8.84
CA LYS A 73 -6.34 9.95 -10.20
C LYS A 73 -5.62 8.68 -10.65
N LYS A 74 -4.40 8.44 -10.17
CA LYS A 74 -3.57 7.26 -10.45
C LYS A 74 -3.91 6.08 -9.51
N VAL A 75 -4.50 6.36 -8.34
CA VAL A 75 -5.04 5.33 -7.45
C VAL A 75 -6.32 4.75 -8.05
N GLY A 76 -6.31 3.45 -8.32
CA GLY A 76 -7.47 2.74 -8.84
C GLY A 76 -8.35 2.16 -7.73
N LYS A 77 -7.73 1.49 -6.74
CA LYS A 77 -8.44 0.86 -5.62
C LYS A 77 -7.56 0.91 -4.37
N LEU A 78 -8.14 1.30 -3.24
CA LEU A 78 -7.54 1.19 -1.92
C LEU A 78 -8.40 0.25 -1.06
N LYS A 79 -7.75 -0.67 -0.37
CA LYS A 79 -8.35 -1.49 0.68
C LYS A 79 -7.47 -1.45 1.91
N VAL A 80 -8.06 -1.08 3.02
CA VAL A 80 -7.42 -1.13 4.34
C VAL A 80 -8.13 -2.19 5.14
N TYR A 81 -7.34 -3.05 5.76
CA TYR A 81 -7.79 -4.04 6.73
C TYR A 81 -7.06 -3.72 8.03
N THR A 82 -7.79 -3.57 9.12
CA THR A 82 -7.21 -3.50 10.46
C THR A 82 -7.62 -4.74 11.22
N ILE A 83 -6.74 -5.20 12.09
CA ILE A 83 -6.97 -6.27 13.04
C ILE A 83 -6.39 -5.76 14.35
N THR A 84 -7.22 -5.59 15.35
CA THR A 84 -6.82 -5.19 16.70
C THR A 84 -7.11 -6.37 17.61
N ALA A 85 -6.05 -6.95 18.16
CA ALA A 85 -6.19 -8.04 19.13
C ALA A 85 -6.89 -7.54 20.40
N ASP A 86 -7.80 -8.34 20.95
CA ASP A 86 -8.31 -8.11 22.30
C ASP A 86 -7.21 -8.51 23.31
N ASP A 87 -7.22 -7.88 24.50
CA ASP A 87 -6.23 -7.84 25.63
C ASP A 87 -5.44 -9.14 25.99
N HIS A 88 -5.67 -10.27 25.34
CA HIS A 88 -5.04 -11.57 25.63
C HIS A 88 -4.46 -12.35 24.41
N GLU A 89 -4.68 -11.95 23.15
CA GLU A 89 -4.13 -12.66 21.97
C GLU A 89 -3.41 -11.73 20.96
N SER A 90 -2.15 -11.38 21.24
CA SER A 90 -1.33 -10.64 20.25
C SER A 90 -1.20 -11.39 18.92
N ILE A 91 -1.21 -10.65 17.80
CA ILE A 91 -1.04 -11.24 16.46
C ILE A 91 0.39 -11.76 16.33
N ALA A 92 0.59 -13.07 16.30
CA ALA A 92 1.93 -13.66 16.27
C ALA A 92 2.75 -13.17 15.06
N SER A 93 3.99 -12.70 15.31
CA SER A 93 4.90 -12.23 14.25
C SER A 93 5.18 -13.32 13.20
N ALA A 94 5.13 -14.60 13.61
CA ALA A 94 5.26 -15.74 12.70
C ALA A 94 4.15 -15.79 11.64
N ASP A 95 2.91 -15.44 12.01
CA ASP A 95 1.78 -15.49 11.07
C ASP A 95 1.86 -14.35 10.05
N ILE A 96 2.34 -13.18 10.47
CA ILE A 96 2.63 -12.07 9.55
C ILE A 96 3.76 -12.43 8.59
N GLN A 97 4.81 -13.12 9.06
CA GLN A 97 5.87 -13.61 8.17
C GLN A 97 5.36 -14.67 7.18
N LYS A 98 4.48 -15.58 7.62
CA LYS A 98 3.83 -16.54 6.71
C LYS A 98 2.98 -15.82 5.66
N LEU A 99 2.24 -14.77 6.05
CA LEU A 99 1.48 -13.94 5.13
C LEU A 99 2.40 -13.27 4.11
N ARG A 100 3.47 -12.60 4.56
CA ARG A 100 4.49 -11.99 3.70
C ARG A 100 5.07 -12.99 2.70
N ASN A 101 5.49 -14.17 3.19
CA ASN A 101 6.07 -15.21 2.33
C ASN A 101 5.04 -15.72 1.32
N THR A 102 3.79 -15.89 1.72
CA THR A 102 2.70 -16.27 0.82
C THR A 102 2.48 -15.20 -0.26
N LEU A 103 2.47 -13.93 0.12
CA LEU A 103 2.34 -12.81 -0.81
C LEU A 103 3.49 -12.79 -1.81
N VAL A 104 4.74 -12.94 -1.36
CA VAL A 104 5.90 -12.98 -2.25
C VAL A 104 5.84 -14.18 -3.20
N GLN A 105 5.76 -15.39 -2.65
CA GLN A 105 5.89 -16.62 -3.42
C GLN A 105 4.68 -16.95 -4.29
N ARG A 106 3.46 -16.67 -3.81
CA ARG A 106 2.21 -17.11 -4.48
C ARG A 106 1.54 -16.01 -5.27
N SER A 107 1.85 -14.75 -4.99
CA SER A 107 1.22 -13.63 -5.70
C SER A 107 2.21 -12.83 -6.56
N GLY A 108 3.50 -13.16 -6.49
CA GLY A 108 4.57 -12.52 -7.24
C GLY A 108 4.75 -11.06 -6.84
N LEU A 109 4.60 -10.77 -5.55
CA LEU A 109 4.95 -9.49 -4.95
C LEU A 109 6.45 -9.49 -4.66
N GLU A 110 7.12 -8.41 -4.98
CA GLU A 110 8.54 -8.21 -4.70
C GLU A 110 8.69 -7.34 -3.45
N PRO A 111 9.55 -7.72 -2.49
CA PRO A 111 9.87 -6.86 -1.35
C PRO A 111 10.47 -5.53 -1.84
N LEU A 112 9.96 -4.41 -1.33
CA LEU A 112 10.51 -3.08 -1.59
C LEU A 112 11.25 -2.50 -0.40
N LEU A 113 10.62 -2.58 0.78
CA LEU A 113 11.11 -1.96 1.99
C LEU A 113 10.70 -2.78 3.21
N GLU A 114 11.60 -2.87 4.17
CA GLU A 114 11.35 -3.45 5.48
C GLU A 114 11.97 -2.51 6.52
N VAL A 115 11.14 -2.02 7.44
CA VAL A 115 11.56 -1.11 8.52
C VAL A 115 11.11 -1.69 9.84
N ARG A 116 12.01 -1.67 10.81
CA ARG A 116 11.75 -2.07 12.19
C ARG A 116 12.16 -0.92 13.11
N SER A 117 11.24 -0.46 13.96
CA SER A 117 11.52 0.57 14.96
C SER A 117 10.60 0.38 16.15
N GLU A 118 11.16 0.37 17.37
CA GLU A 118 10.42 0.50 18.64
C GLU A 118 9.09 -0.27 18.70
N GLY A 119 9.14 -1.59 18.50
CA GLY A 119 7.94 -2.46 18.56
C GLY A 119 7.13 -2.53 17.25
N SER A 120 7.24 -1.50 16.40
CA SER A 120 6.60 -1.43 15.09
C SER A 120 7.44 -2.08 13.97
N HIS A 121 6.76 -2.83 13.11
CA HIS A 121 7.32 -3.47 11.92
C HIS A 121 6.51 -3.12 10.67
N VAL A 122 7.19 -2.57 9.67
CA VAL A 122 6.58 -2.20 8.38
C VAL A 122 7.20 -3.04 7.27
N TYR A 123 6.36 -3.79 6.56
CA TYR A 123 6.73 -4.51 5.35
C TYR A 123 6.02 -3.89 4.15
N MET A 124 6.77 -3.52 3.12
CA MET A 124 6.23 -2.99 1.88
C MET A 124 6.63 -3.89 0.71
N MET A 125 5.65 -4.29 -0.08
CA MET A 125 5.86 -5.14 -1.25
C MET A 125 5.08 -4.59 -2.44
N ASN A 126 5.63 -4.73 -3.64
CA ASN A 126 5.02 -4.23 -4.87
C ASN A 126 5.01 -5.29 -5.97
N LYS A 127 3.99 -5.20 -6.83
CA LYS A 127 3.96 -5.88 -8.12
C LYS A 127 3.56 -4.87 -9.18
N GLY A 128 4.56 -4.30 -9.84
CA GLY A 128 4.40 -3.36 -10.93
C GLY A 128 5.37 -3.65 -12.07
N LYS A 129 5.42 -2.76 -13.05
CA LYS A 129 6.32 -2.86 -14.20
C LYS A 129 7.29 -1.69 -14.18
N GLY A 130 8.58 -1.96 -14.25
CA GLY A 130 9.61 -0.92 -14.24
C GLY A 130 9.52 -0.07 -12.97
N ASP A 131 9.27 1.23 -13.14
CA ASP A 131 9.18 2.22 -12.06
C ASP A 131 7.77 2.37 -11.46
N GLU A 132 6.80 1.56 -11.89
CA GLU A 132 5.41 1.64 -11.46
C GLU A 132 5.16 0.85 -10.15
N LEU A 133 4.45 1.48 -9.22
CA LEU A 133 3.90 0.88 -8.01
C LEU A 133 2.52 0.28 -8.32
N GLY A 134 2.48 -0.75 -9.16
CA GLY A 134 1.23 -1.30 -9.71
C GLY A 134 0.26 -1.83 -8.66
N ASN A 135 0.74 -2.75 -7.83
CA ASN A 135 -0.01 -3.35 -6.73
C ASN A 135 0.86 -3.36 -5.49
N LEU A 136 0.62 -2.39 -4.62
CA LEU A 136 1.36 -2.20 -3.40
C LEU A 136 0.61 -2.87 -2.24
N VAL A 137 1.33 -3.64 -1.44
CA VAL A 137 0.87 -4.18 -0.17
C VAL A 137 1.79 -3.66 0.93
N VAL A 138 1.20 -3.02 1.94
CA VAL A 138 1.90 -2.59 3.14
C VAL A 138 1.32 -3.35 4.32
N LEU A 139 2.17 -3.96 5.14
CA LEU A 139 1.81 -4.59 6.40
C LEU A 139 2.50 -3.79 7.50
N ILE A 140 1.72 -3.22 8.41
CA ILE A 140 2.21 -2.46 9.55
C ILE A 140 1.74 -3.24 10.78
N LYS A 141 2.68 -3.82 11.51
CA LYS A 141 2.43 -4.44 12.79
C LYS A 141 2.90 -3.50 13.88
N ASP A 142 2.02 -3.17 14.80
CA ASP A 142 2.31 -2.63 16.12
C ASP A 142 1.88 -3.66 17.18
N GLU A 143 2.21 -3.45 18.45
CA GLU A 143 2.11 -4.43 19.55
C GLU A 143 0.87 -5.37 19.44
N GLU A 144 -0.32 -4.80 19.38
CA GLU A 144 -1.62 -5.49 19.31
C GLU A 144 -2.33 -5.27 17.96
N ASP A 145 -1.84 -4.33 17.16
CA ASP A 145 -2.47 -3.88 15.93
C ASP A 145 -1.76 -4.38 14.69
N LEU A 146 -2.54 -4.86 13.72
CA LEU A 146 -2.07 -5.11 12.36
C LEU A 146 -2.91 -4.33 11.36
N VAL A 147 -2.24 -3.43 10.65
CA VAL A 147 -2.82 -2.73 9.51
C VAL A 147 -2.26 -3.32 8.22
N MET A 148 -3.15 -3.85 7.38
CA MET A 148 -2.82 -4.31 6.03
C MET A 148 -3.44 -3.37 5.00
N VAL A 149 -2.59 -2.73 4.22
CA VAL A 149 -3.00 -1.84 3.14
C VAL A 149 -2.75 -2.53 1.81
N HIS A 150 -3.77 -2.60 0.97
CA HIS A 150 -3.67 -3.06 -0.41
C HIS A 150 -4.10 -1.94 -1.35
N LEU A 151 -3.16 -1.48 -2.16
CA LEU A 151 -3.31 -0.35 -3.06
C LEU A 151 -3.03 -0.81 -4.49
N HIS A 152 -4.05 -0.72 -5.35
CA HIS A 152 -3.89 -0.85 -6.78
C HIS A 152 -3.77 0.55 -7.39
N THR A 153 -2.62 0.86 -7.97
CA THR A 153 -2.31 2.21 -8.45
C THR A 153 -1.41 2.18 -9.69
N ARG A 154 -1.32 3.31 -10.38
CA ARG A 154 -0.38 3.55 -11.49
C ARG A 154 0.65 4.62 -11.13
N LEU A 155 0.90 4.79 -9.84
CA LEU A 155 1.90 5.73 -9.34
C LEU A 155 3.28 5.22 -9.72
N LYS A 156 4.17 6.14 -10.08
CA LYS A 156 5.59 5.85 -10.28
C LYS A 156 6.37 6.20 -9.03
N MET A 157 7.56 5.65 -8.87
CA MET A 157 8.45 6.02 -7.77
C MET A 157 8.73 7.54 -7.75
N SER A 158 8.84 8.17 -8.92
CA SER A 158 8.98 9.62 -9.07
C SER A 158 7.80 10.42 -8.50
N ASP A 159 6.58 9.86 -8.53
CA ASP A 159 5.40 10.51 -7.95
C ASP A 159 5.47 10.50 -6.41
N ILE A 160 6.07 9.46 -5.82
CA ILE A 160 6.29 9.38 -4.36
C ILE A 160 7.40 10.34 -3.95
N GLN A 161 8.52 10.39 -4.69
CA GLN A 161 9.61 11.30 -4.39
C GLN A 161 9.13 12.75 -4.33
N GLY A 162 8.31 13.18 -5.28
CA GLY A 162 7.72 14.52 -5.27
C GLY A 162 6.82 14.81 -4.06
N LEU A 163 6.21 13.78 -3.44
CA LEU A 163 5.44 13.94 -2.21
C LEU A 163 6.36 14.05 -0.98
N ILE A 164 7.40 13.22 -0.93
CA ILE A 164 8.41 13.24 0.15
C ILE A 164 9.12 14.60 0.15
N ASP A 165 9.59 15.07 -1.00
CA ASP A 165 10.29 16.34 -1.14
C ASP A 165 9.41 17.51 -0.68
N LYS A 166 8.11 17.47 -1.01
CA LYS A 166 7.16 18.51 -0.60
C LYS A 166 6.90 18.50 0.92
N LYS A 167 6.77 17.32 1.54
CA LYS A 167 6.58 17.21 3.00
C LYS A 167 7.86 17.51 3.79
N MET A 168 9.03 17.13 3.26
CA MET A 168 10.34 17.48 3.83
C MET A 168 10.63 18.98 3.71
N ALA A 169 10.22 19.63 2.61
CA ALA A 169 10.31 21.08 2.46
C ALA A 169 9.39 21.82 3.45
N ALA A 170 8.22 21.26 3.75
CA ALA A 170 7.29 21.80 4.73
C ALA A 170 7.71 21.55 6.20
N SER A 171 8.61 20.58 6.46
CA SER A 171 9.07 20.22 7.81
C SER A 171 10.38 20.90 8.23
N LYS A 172 10.92 21.85 7.46
CA LYS A 172 12.07 22.67 7.88
C LYS A 172 11.54 23.86 8.70
N PRO A 173 11.62 23.79 10.03
CA PRO A 173 12.70 24.51 10.72
C PRO A 173 13.38 23.64 11.80
N VAL A 174 14.48 24.12 12.40
CA VAL A 174 15.23 23.53 13.55
C VAL A 174 16.52 22.73 13.23
N ALA A 175 17.12 22.86 12.05
CA ALA A 175 18.52 22.39 11.83
C ALA A 175 19.50 23.50 11.41
N ALA A 176 19.18 24.77 11.72
CA ALA A 176 20.04 25.91 11.38
C ALA A 176 20.29 26.87 12.57
N ALA A 177 20.11 26.40 13.81
CA ALA A 177 20.36 27.20 15.03
C ALA A 177 21.30 26.49 16.01
N ALA A 178 22.23 25.69 15.50
CA ALA A 178 23.29 25.07 16.30
C ALA A 178 24.63 25.15 15.59
N ASP A 179 25.04 26.36 15.17
CA ASP A 179 26.42 26.59 14.72
C ASP A 179 26.89 28.05 14.85
N SER A 180 26.55 28.73 15.96
CA SER A 180 27.11 30.05 16.25
C SER A 180 27.25 30.33 17.75
N THR A 181 27.83 29.38 18.50
CA THR A 181 28.35 29.66 19.84
C THR A 181 29.57 28.80 20.14
N GLN A 182 30.58 28.91 19.26
CA GLN A 182 31.98 28.66 19.61
C GLN A 182 32.84 29.75 18.97
N SER A 183 32.83 30.94 19.57
CA SER A 183 33.98 31.86 19.56
C SER A 183 33.68 33.07 20.44
N LEU A 184 34.57 33.27 21.42
CA LEU A 184 34.73 34.39 22.36
C LEU A 184 33.93 34.28 23.67
#